data_AF-A0A1N7SLB8-F1
#
_entry.id   AF-A0A1N7SLB8-F1
#
_cell.length_a   1.000
_cell.length_b   1.000
_cell.length_c   1.000
_cell.angle_alpha   90.00
_cell.angle_beta   90.00
_cell.angle_gamma   90.00
#
_symmetry.space_group_name_H-M   'P 1'
#
loop_
_entity.id
_entity.type
_entity.pdbx_description
1 polymer ?
#
loop_
_entity_poly.entity_id
_entity_poly.type
_entity_poly.pdbx_seq_one_letter_code
_entity_poly.pdbx_strand_id
1 'polypeptide(L)'
;MGEDVNEFDAYLNHLAQALGHADRHAGLKGYCSGLVMPLSRKSVEPMAAHIDPLHASAKHQSLHHFVAKAEWSDRAVLQRVRNG
;
A
#
# COMPACT_ATOMS: atom_id res chain seq x y z
N MET A 1 -9.91 -19.36 -2.69
CA MET A 1 -8.92 -18.32 -3.08
C MET A 1 -9.56 -17.03 -3.63
N GLY A 2 -10.89 -16.96 -3.86
CA GLY A 2 -11.56 -15.72 -4.28
C GLY A 2 -12.10 -14.87 -3.12
N GLU A 3 -12.24 -15.43 -1.91
CA GLU A 3 -12.82 -14.75 -0.75
C GLU A 3 -11.77 -13.92 0.01
N ASP A 4 -10.54 -14.44 0.21
CA ASP A 4 -9.45 -13.72 0.88
C ASP A 4 -9.01 -12.44 0.16
N VAL A 5 -8.98 -12.47 -1.18
CA VAL A 5 -8.61 -11.28 -1.99
C VAL A 5 -9.67 -10.19 -1.83
N ASN A 6 -10.94 -10.58 -1.74
CA ASN A 6 -12.04 -9.64 -1.51
C ASN A 6 -11.99 -9.05 -0.09
N GLU A 7 -11.64 -9.83 0.93
CA GLU A 7 -11.50 -9.34 2.31
C GLU A 7 -10.31 -8.39 2.45
N PHE A 8 -9.15 -8.74 1.88
CA PHE A 8 -7.98 -7.87 1.89
C PHE A 8 -8.24 -6.55 1.16
N ASP A 9 -8.86 -6.60 -0.03
CA ASP A 9 -9.23 -5.39 -0.76
C ASP A 9 -10.26 -4.55 0.00
N ALA A 10 -11.25 -5.17 0.65
CA ALA A 10 -12.21 -4.47 1.49
C ALA A 10 -11.52 -3.77 2.68
N TYR A 11 -10.59 -4.45 3.34
CA TYR A 11 -9.79 -3.88 4.42
C TYR A 11 -8.95 -2.70 3.95
N LEU A 12 -8.25 -2.82 2.82
CA LEU A 12 -7.48 -1.73 2.24
C LEU A 12 -8.37 -0.55 1.83
N ASN A 13 -9.57 -0.82 1.29
CA ASN A 13 -10.54 0.22 0.97
C ASN A 13 -11.03 0.95 2.24
N HIS A 14 -11.23 0.24 3.36
CA HIS A 14 -11.56 0.86 4.66
C HIS A 14 -10.43 1.77 5.14
N LEU A 15 -9.18 1.32 5.11
CA LEU A 15 -8.02 2.14 5.50
C LEU A 15 -7.83 3.35 4.60
N ALA A 16 -8.05 3.20 3.28
CA ALA A 16 -7.85 4.26 2.30
C ALA A 16 -8.69 5.52 2.58
N GLN A 17 -9.85 5.36 3.23
CA GLN A 17 -10.72 6.46 3.65
C GLN A 17 -10.09 7.39 4.72
N ALA A 18 -8.94 7.05 5.31
CA ALA A 18 -8.16 7.95 6.17
C ALA A 18 -7.11 8.78 5.40
N LEU A 19 -6.89 8.51 4.12
CA LEU A 19 -5.78 9.12 3.36
C LEU A 19 -6.11 10.51 2.80
N GLY A 20 -7.39 10.91 2.82
CA GLY A 20 -7.85 12.25 2.43
C GLY A 20 -7.88 12.53 0.91
N HIS A 21 -7.12 11.81 0.09
CA HIS A 21 -7.10 11.95 -1.36
C HIS A 21 -7.11 10.60 -2.08
N ALA A 22 -7.87 10.53 -3.18
CA ALA A 22 -8.10 9.30 -3.94
C ALA A 22 -6.84 8.76 -4.63
N ASP A 23 -5.90 9.63 -5.01
CA ASP A 23 -4.61 9.26 -5.62
C ASP A 23 -3.73 8.40 -4.69
N ARG A 24 -3.86 8.59 -3.37
CA ARG A 24 -3.14 7.81 -2.35
C ARG A 24 -3.67 6.38 -2.18
N HIS A 25 -4.86 6.08 -2.69
CA HIS A 25 -5.44 4.74 -2.58
C HIS A 25 -4.58 3.71 -3.34
N ALA A 26 -4.12 4.07 -4.54
CA ALA A 26 -3.23 3.21 -5.32
C ALA A 26 -1.88 3.00 -4.61
N GLY A 27 -1.36 4.03 -3.96
CA GLY A 27 -0.15 3.96 -3.14
C GLY A 27 -0.30 2.98 -1.96
N LEU A 28 -1.39 3.07 -1.21
CA LEU A 28 -1.70 2.15 -0.11
C LEU A 28 -1.81 0.70 -0.61
N LYS A 29 -2.61 0.47 -1.65
CA LYS A 29 -2.79 -0.87 -2.21
C LYS A 29 -1.49 -1.47 -2.69
N GLY A 30 -0.68 -0.71 -3.43
CA GLY A 30 0.62 -1.17 -3.90
C GLY A 30 1.59 -1.47 -2.76
N TYR A 31 1.65 -0.61 -1.74
CA TYR A 31 2.56 -0.77 -0.62
C TYR A 31 2.17 -1.96 0.26
N CYS A 32 0.90 -2.05 0.67
CA CYS A 32 0.43 -3.16 1.50
C CYS A 32 0.51 -4.50 0.76
N SER A 33 0.14 -4.55 -0.53
CA SER A 33 0.30 -5.76 -1.34
C SER A 33 1.74 -6.22 -1.36
N GLY A 34 2.71 -5.30 -1.55
CA GLY A 34 4.11 -5.71 -1.56
C GLY A 34 4.67 -6.16 -0.21
N LEU A 35 4.11 -5.70 0.91
CA LEU A 35 4.51 -6.16 2.25
C LEU A 35 4.05 -7.60 2.55
N VAL A 36 2.98 -8.06 1.92
CA VAL A 36 2.45 -9.43 2.08
C VAL A 36 3.01 -10.41 1.05
N MET A 37 3.78 -9.96 0.07
CA MET A 37 4.47 -10.83 -0.88
C MET A 37 5.62 -11.63 -0.22
N PRO A 38 5.96 -12.82 -0.74
CA PRO A 38 7.03 -13.66 -0.23
C PRO A 38 8.42 -13.15 -0.67
N LEU A 39 8.77 -11.93 -0.23
CA LEU A 39 10.07 -11.32 -0.51
C LEU A 39 11.05 -11.56 0.63
N SER A 40 12.30 -11.90 0.30
CA SER A 40 13.39 -12.06 1.27
C SER A 40 13.66 -10.77 2.06
N ARG A 41 13.39 -9.60 1.46
CA ARG A 41 13.53 -8.29 2.08
C ARG A 41 12.27 -7.45 1.84
N LYS A 42 11.57 -7.08 2.92
CA LYS A 42 10.36 -6.25 2.90
C LYS A 42 10.71 -4.75 2.89
N SER A 43 11.25 -4.28 1.78
CA SER A 43 11.57 -2.87 1.54
C SER A 43 11.06 -2.41 0.18
N VAL A 44 10.95 -1.09 -0.03
CA VAL A 44 10.31 -0.48 -1.21
C VAL A 44 10.92 -0.96 -2.54
N GLU A 45 12.24 -1.08 -2.63
CA GLU A 45 12.95 -1.46 -3.87
C GLU A 45 12.62 -2.91 -4.32
N PRO A 46 12.80 -3.96 -3.50
CA PRO A 46 12.36 -5.32 -3.83
C PRO A 46 10.87 -5.42 -4.14
N MET A 47 10.02 -4.69 -3.43
CA MET A 47 8.58 -4.65 -3.69
C MET A 47 8.30 -4.08 -5.07
N ALA A 48 8.92 -2.95 -5.42
CA ALA A 48 8.74 -2.33 -6.73
C ALA A 48 9.21 -3.21 -7.87
N ALA A 49 10.39 -3.82 -7.73
CA ALA A 49 10.97 -4.75 -8.71
C ALA A 49 10.09 -6.00 -8.94
N HIS A 50 9.33 -6.41 -7.92
CA HIS A 50 8.42 -7.55 -8.03
C HIS A 50 7.02 -7.16 -8.53
N ILE A 51 6.47 -6.03 -8.11
CA ILE A 51 5.11 -5.57 -8.52
C ILE A 51 5.08 -5.17 -10.00
N ASP A 52 6.11 -4.47 -10.48
CA ASP A 52 6.18 -4.00 -11.86
C ASP A 52 7.64 -4.04 -12.34
N PRO A 53 8.14 -5.22 -12.75
CA PRO A 53 9.54 -5.40 -13.13
C PRO A 53 9.96 -4.51 -14.31
N LEU A 54 9.03 -4.24 -15.24
CA LEU A 54 9.29 -3.40 -16.42
C LEU A 54 9.39 -1.91 -16.07
N HIS A 55 8.71 -1.47 -15.00
CA HIS A 55 8.72 -0.08 -14.54
C HIS A 55 9.18 0.04 -13.08
N ALA A 56 10.13 -0.80 -12.67
CA ALA A 56 10.54 -0.93 -11.27
C ALA A 56 10.97 0.40 -10.63
N SER A 57 11.68 1.26 -11.38
CA SER A 57 12.10 2.57 -10.89
C SER A 57 10.91 3.50 -10.65
N ALA A 58 9.96 3.58 -11.58
CA ALA A 58 8.75 4.38 -11.43
C ALA A 58 7.88 3.87 -10.29
N LYS A 59 7.73 2.54 -10.17
CA LYS A 59 7.01 1.92 -9.05
C LYS A 59 7.69 2.20 -7.72
N HIS A 60 9.02 2.13 -7.65
CA HIS A 60 9.79 2.46 -6.46
C HIS A 60 9.53 3.91 -6.02
N GLN A 61 9.59 4.87 -6.95
CA GLN A 61 9.30 6.27 -6.63
C GLN A 61 7.87 6.49 -6.16
N SER A 62 6.90 5.84 -6.80
CA SER A 62 5.49 5.91 -6.38
C SER A 62 5.29 5.39 -4.95
N LEU A 63 5.83 4.20 -4.63
CA LEU A 63 5.72 3.60 -3.31
C LEU A 63 6.49 4.39 -2.25
N HIS A 64 7.71 4.84 -2.56
CA HIS A 64 8.52 5.66 -1.65
C HIS A 64 7.83 6.99 -1.38
N HIS A 65 7.27 7.65 -2.41
CA HIS A 65 6.53 8.88 -2.22
C HIS A 65 5.31 8.65 -1.32
N PHE A 66 4.55 7.58 -1.56
CA PHE A 66 3.41 7.25 -0.73
C PHE A 66 3.79 7.06 0.74
N VAL A 67 4.78 6.21 1.06
CA VAL A 67 5.08 5.87 2.45
C VAL A 67 5.89 6.94 3.20
N ALA A 68 6.74 7.70 2.51
CA ALA A 68 7.70 8.60 3.16
C ALA A 68 7.44 10.09 2.92
N LYS A 69 6.58 10.47 1.97
CA LYS A 69 6.39 11.88 1.57
C LYS A 69 4.94 12.34 1.50
N ALA A 70 3.98 11.45 1.23
CA ALA A 70 2.59 11.85 1.08
C ALA A 70 2.01 12.32 2.43
N GLU A 71 1.27 13.42 2.41
CA GLU A 71 0.73 14.06 3.62
C GLU A 71 -0.58 13.41 4.09
N TRP A 72 -0.54 12.12 4.42
CA TRP A 72 -1.65 11.43 5.10
C TRP A 72 -1.38 11.33 6.60
N SER A 73 -2.43 11.28 7.40
CA SER A 73 -2.31 11.27 8.87
C SER A 73 -2.10 9.85 9.39
N ASP A 74 -0.90 9.56 9.92
CA ASP A 74 -0.61 8.31 10.63
C ASP A 74 -1.66 8.00 11.69
N ARG A 75 -2.05 9.02 12.47
CA ARG A 75 -3.05 8.89 13.53
C ARG A 75 -4.41 8.46 12.96
N ALA A 76 -4.86 9.06 11.86
CA ALA A 76 -6.13 8.71 11.24
C ALA A 76 -6.13 7.27 10.71
N VAL A 77 -5.03 6.86 10.07
CA VAL A 77 -4.85 5.49 9.57
C VAL A 77 -4.85 4.50 10.74
N LEU A 78 -4.06 4.74 11.79
CA LEU A 78 -4.01 3.87 12.97
C LEU A 78 -5.35 3.79 13.71
N GLN A 79 -6.14 4.86 13.73
CA GLN A 79 -7.49 4.83 14.28
C GLN A 79 -8.41 3.91 13.46
N ARG A 80 -8.31 3.91 12.13
CA ARG A 80 -9.07 2.99 11.28
C ARG A 80 -8.64 1.54 11.46
N VAL A 81 -7.35 1.27 11.62
CA VAL A 81 -6.83 -0.08 11.93
C VAL A 81 -7.44 -0.62 13.23
N ARG A 82 -7.63 0.22 14.25
CA ARG A 82 -8.23 -0.18 15.54
C ARG A 82 -9.74 -0.38 15.50
N ASN A 83 -10.41 0.22 14.53
CA ASN A 83 -11.87 0.24 14.40
C ASN A 83 -12.39 -0.64 13.26
N GLY A 84 -11.49 -1.37 12.58
CA GLY A 84 -11.80 -2.26 11.46
C GLY A 84 -11.91 -3.71 11.91
#